data_AF-A0AAV7P644-F1
#
_entry.id   AF-A0AAV7P644-F1
#
_cell.length_a   1.000
_cell.length_b   1.000
_cell.length_c   1.000
_cell.angle_alpha   90.00
_cell.angle_beta   90.00
_cell.angle_gamma   90.00
#
_symmetry.space_group_name_H-M   'P 1'
#
loop_
_entity.id
_entity.type
_entity.pdbx_description
1 polymer ?
#
loop_
_entity_poly.entity_id
_entity_poly.type
_entity_poly.pdbx_seq_one_letter_code
_entity_poly.pdbx_strand_id
1 'polypeptide(L)'
;DQGLLPETTREAIIVPLLKPGKDPTGMGAYRPLSMLNLDYKILSKALATRLLPLMPSFIHPDQAGFIPGRNTAGNIRRLFSVMNGITSSTESPGILAVDIEKAF
;
A
#
# COMPACT_ATOMS: atom_id res chain seq x y z
N ASP A 1 20.03 11.54 28.89
CA ASP A 1 19.23 10.70 27.98
C ASP A 1 18.09 11.48 27.34
N GLN A 2 18.26 11.94 26.10
CA GLN A 2 17.30 12.80 25.39
C GLN A 2 16.28 12.02 24.52
N GLY A 3 16.26 10.68 24.59
CA GLY A 3 15.33 9.85 23.80
C GLY A 3 15.54 9.94 22.28
N LEU A 4 16.72 10.37 21.82
CA LEU A 4 17.03 10.52 20.40
C LEU A 4 17.34 9.18 19.75
N LEU A 5 16.82 8.97 18.55
CA LEU A 5 17.22 7.84 17.70
C LEU A 5 18.64 8.03 17.16
N PRO A 6 19.41 6.95 16.96
CA PRO A 6 20.72 7.01 16.32
C PRO A 6 20.66 7.68 14.95
N GLU A 7 21.70 8.43 14.57
CA GLU A 7 21.75 9.12 13.26
C GLU A 7 21.65 8.16 12.08
N THR A 8 22.18 6.95 12.23
CA THR A 8 22.10 5.86 11.24
C THR A 8 20.67 5.44 10.88
N THR A 9 19.68 5.78 11.71
CA THR A 9 18.25 5.56 11.38
C THR A 9 17.75 6.48 10.26
N ARG A 10 18.49 7.52 9.92
CA ARG A 10 18.21 8.48 8.84
C ARG A 10 18.96 8.15 7.54
N GLU A 11 19.76 7.10 7.52
CA GLU A 11 20.55 6.68 6.37
C GLU A 11 19.85 5.55 5.59
N ALA A 12 20.01 5.57 4.27
CA ALA A 12 19.49 4.55 3.38
C ALA A 12 20.43 4.34 2.18
N ILE A 13 20.62 3.09 1.77
CA ILE A 13 21.23 2.78 0.47
C ILE A 13 20.11 2.65 -0.56
N ILE A 14 20.14 3.46 -1.61
CA ILE A 14 19.13 3.40 -2.68
C ILE A 14 19.55 2.37 -3.72
N VAL A 15 18.72 1.35 -3.91
CA VAL A 15 18.91 0.30 -4.93
C VAL A 15 17.82 0.45 -6.00
N PRO A 16 18.14 0.88 -7.23
CA PRO A 16 17.17 0.97 -8.31
C PRO A 16 16.83 -0.43 -8.85
N LEU A 17 15.54 -0.80 -8.81
CA LEU A 17 15.05 -2.05 -9.39
C LEU A 17 14.34 -1.81 -10.72
N LEU A 18 14.78 -2.48 -11.78
CA LEU A 18 14.15 -2.40 -13.08
C LEU A 18 12.74 -3.01 -13.05
N LYS A 19 11.75 -2.28 -13.55
CA LYS A 19 10.39 -2.77 -13.75
C LYS A 19 10.39 -3.85 -14.85
N PRO A 20 9.70 -4.99 -14.65
CA PRO A 20 9.60 -6.02 -15.68
C PRO A 20 9.14 -5.47 -17.03
N GLY A 21 9.84 -5.83 -18.11
CA GLY A 21 9.48 -5.44 -19.48
C GLY A 21 9.69 -3.97 -19.83
N LYS A 22 10.45 -3.20 -19.04
CA LYS A 22 10.80 -1.80 -19.35
C LYS A 22 12.24 -1.67 -19.86
N ASP A 23 12.46 -0.67 -20.70
CA ASP A 23 13.78 -0.32 -21.25
C ASP A 23 14.75 0.13 -20.13
N PRO A 24 15.91 -0.54 -19.94
CA PRO A 24 16.90 -0.19 -18.93
C PRO A 24 17.51 1.21 -19.10
N THR A 25 17.40 1.83 -20.28
CA THR A 25 17.94 3.17 -20.53
C THR A 25 17.02 4.28 -20.03
N GLY A 26 15.74 3.98 -19.80
CA GLY A 26 14.75 4.95 -19.32
C GLY A 26 14.76 5.10 -17.80
N MET A 27 14.99 6.31 -17.28
CA MET A 27 14.99 6.56 -15.83
C MET A 27 13.68 6.15 -15.12
N GLY A 28 12.52 6.35 -15.78
CA GLY A 28 11.21 5.95 -15.25
C GLY A 28 10.96 4.43 -15.20
N ALA A 29 11.88 3.64 -15.78
CA ALA A 29 11.83 2.18 -15.76
C ALA A 29 12.21 1.60 -14.39
N TYR A 30 12.84 2.37 -13.50
CA TYR A 30 13.30 1.87 -12.21
C TYR A 30 12.34 2.23 -11.07
N ARG A 31 12.28 1.38 -10.07
CA ARG A 31 11.68 1.65 -8.75
C ARG A 31 12.82 1.82 -7.75
N PRO A 32 13.00 2.99 -7.11
CA PRO A 32 14.00 3.13 -6.07
C PRO A 32 13.57 2.33 -4.83
N LEU A 33 14.44 1.45 -4.32
CA LEU A 33 14.26 0.81 -3.03
C LEU A 33 15.24 1.38 -2.00
N SER A 34 14.71 1.90 -0.91
CA SER A 34 15.50 2.34 0.24
C SER A 34 15.85 1.17 1.15
N MET A 35 17.12 0.77 1.16
CA MET A 35 17.64 -0.22 2.09
C MET A 35 17.96 0.47 3.42
N LEU A 36 16.98 0.40 4.33
CA LEU A 36 17.06 1.00 5.67
C LEU A 36 17.83 0.11 6.66
N ASN A 37 18.40 0.76 7.67
CA ASN A 37 19.04 0.14 8.83
C ASN A 37 18.10 -0.84 9.57
N LEU A 38 18.69 -1.85 10.22
CA LEU A 38 17.93 -2.89 10.92
C LEU A 38 17.17 -2.34 12.15
N ASP A 39 17.78 -1.43 12.90
CA ASP A 39 17.18 -0.87 14.12
C ASP A 39 15.87 -0.14 13.81
N TYR A 40 15.87 0.67 12.74
CA TYR A 40 14.69 1.32 12.21
C TYR A 40 13.59 0.30 11.86
N LYS A 41 13.95 -0.82 11.22
CA LYS A 41 12.99 -1.88 10.86
C LYS A 41 12.42 -2.56 12.09
N ILE A 42 13.23 -2.82 13.13
CA ILE A 42 12.77 -3.40 14.40
C ILE A 42 11.77 -2.46 15.08
N LEU A 43 12.12 -1.17 15.22
CA LEU A 43 11.24 -0.17 15.83
C LEU A 43 9.93 0.00 15.05
N SER A 44 10.02 0.12 13.72
CA SER A 44 8.86 0.22 12.84
C SER A 44 7.95 -1.00 12.95
N LYS A 45 8.53 -2.21 13.00
CA LYS A 45 7.79 -3.45 13.18
C LYS A 45 7.11 -3.52 14.55
N ALA A 46 7.78 -3.08 15.62
CA ALA A 46 7.21 -3.04 16.95
C ALA A 46 5.99 -2.11 17.00
N LEU A 47 6.08 -0.92 16.41
CA LEU A 47 4.96 0.01 16.29
C LEU A 47 3.82 -0.56 15.44
N ALA A 48 4.12 -1.09 14.25
CA ALA A 48 3.11 -1.69 13.38
C ALA A 48 2.37 -2.84 14.08
N THR A 49 3.10 -3.69 14.80
CA THR A 49 2.51 -4.83 15.53
C THR A 49 1.56 -4.37 16.65
N ARG A 50 1.87 -3.25 17.33
CA ARG A 50 0.99 -2.66 18.35
C ARG A 50 -0.26 -2.01 17.75
N LEU A 51 -0.13 -1.38 16.58
CA LEU A 51 -1.24 -0.69 15.92
C LEU A 51 -2.17 -1.64 15.17
N LEU A 52 -1.67 -2.78 14.69
CA LEU A 52 -2.40 -3.72 13.85
C LEU A 52 -3.76 -4.15 14.40
N PRO A 53 -3.92 -4.50 15.69
CA PRO A 53 -5.22 -4.90 16.25
C PRO A 53 -6.24 -3.77 16.30
N LEU A 54 -5.78 -2.51 16.27
CA LEU A 54 -6.62 -1.32 16.31
C LEU A 54 -7.01 -0.85 14.90
N MET A 55 -6.31 -1.29 13.85
CA MET A 55 -6.60 -0.86 12.48
C MET A 55 -8.06 -1.07 12.06
N PRO A 56 -8.74 -2.19 12.39
CA PRO A 56 -10.13 -2.41 11.98
C PRO A 56 -11.12 -1.37 12.53
N SER A 57 -10.83 -0.69 13.65
CA SER A 57 -11.72 0.34 14.20
C SER A 57 -11.55 1.71 13.55
N PHE A 58 -10.40 1.98 12.93
CA PHE A 58 -10.10 3.29 12.30
C PHE A 58 -10.19 3.27 10.77
N ILE A 59 -10.03 2.10 10.16
CA ILE A 59 -9.95 1.96 8.70
C ILE A 59 -11.29 1.50 8.12
N HIS A 60 -11.74 2.21 7.08
CA HIS A 60 -12.98 1.92 6.39
C HIS A 60 -13.07 0.44 5.97
N PRO A 61 -14.23 -0.24 6.10
CA PRO A 61 -14.39 -1.66 5.78
C PRO A 61 -13.94 -2.06 4.36
N ASP A 62 -14.07 -1.13 3.40
CA ASP A 62 -13.73 -1.35 1.99
C ASP A 62 -12.22 -1.32 1.69
N GLN A 63 -11.40 -0.83 2.63
CA GLN A 63 -9.95 -0.88 2.49
C GLN A 63 -9.49 -2.32 2.72
N ALA A 64 -9.13 -2.99 1.62
CA ALA A 64 -8.66 -4.38 1.66
C ALA A 64 -7.13 -4.51 1.83
N GLY A 65 -6.36 -3.54 1.32
CA GLY A 65 -4.90 -3.58 1.34
C GLY A 65 -4.34 -3.49 2.76
N PHE A 66 -3.39 -4.37 3.09
CA PHE A 66 -2.60 -4.35 4.34
C PHE A 66 -3.39 -4.48 5.66
N ILE A 67 -4.66 -4.90 5.60
CA ILE A 67 -5.48 -5.19 6.80
C ILE A 67 -5.63 -6.71 6.97
N PRO A 68 -5.25 -7.28 8.13
CA PRO A 68 -5.43 -8.71 8.39
C PRO A 68 -6.88 -9.16 8.19
N GLY A 69 -7.07 -10.31 7.53
CA GLY A 69 -8.40 -10.86 7.26
C GLY A 69 -9.15 -10.21 6.09
N ARG A 70 -8.64 -9.12 5.50
CA ARG A 70 -9.21 -8.51 4.29
C ARG A 70 -8.35 -8.84 3.07
N ASN A 71 -8.98 -9.02 1.92
CA ASN A 71 -8.29 -9.35 0.68
C ASN A 71 -9.01 -8.78 -0.55
N THR A 72 -8.31 -8.73 -1.68
CA THR A 72 -8.81 -8.17 -2.95
C THR A 72 -10.03 -8.94 -3.48
N ALA A 73 -10.18 -10.23 -3.16
CA ALA A 73 -11.35 -10.99 -3.59
C ALA A 73 -12.66 -10.46 -2.98
N GLY A 74 -12.61 -9.88 -1.77
CA GLY A 74 -13.73 -9.16 -1.18
C GLY A 74 -14.18 -7.97 -2.03
N ASN A 75 -13.23 -7.16 -2.51
CA ASN A 75 -13.51 -6.01 -3.36
C ASN A 75 -14.09 -6.42 -4.72
N ILE A 76 -13.57 -7.50 -5.31
CA ILE A 76 -14.10 -8.07 -6.56
C ILE A 76 -15.55 -8.54 -6.38
N ARG A 77 -15.85 -9.29 -5.31
CA ARG A 77 -17.22 -9.74 -5.00
C ARG A 77 -18.17 -8.57 -4.82
N ARG A 78 -17.72 -7.51 -4.14
CA ARG A 78 -18.52 -6.29 -3.94
C ARG A 78 -18.80 -5.60 -5.26
N LEU A 79 -17.81 -5.47 -6.14
CA LEU A 79 -18.01 -4.91 -7.49
C LEU A 79 -19.07 -5.70 -8.27
N PHE A 80 -19.00 -7.03 -8.27
CA PHE A 80 -20.04 -7.87 -8.90
C PHE A 80 -21.43 -7.67 -8.28
N SER A 81 -21.52 -7.58 -6.96
CA SER A 81 -22.79 -7.30 -6.27
C SER A 81 -23.40 -5.97 -6.68
N VAL A 82 -22.58 -4.92 -6.82
CA VAL A 82 -23.03 -3.60 -7.27
C VAL A 82 -23.49 -3.64 -8.73
N MET A 83 -22.71 -4.28 -9.61
CA MET A 83 -23.07 -4.41 -11.04
C MET A 83 -24.40 -5.15 -11.24
N ASN A 84 -24.62 -6.24 -10.50
CA ASN A 84 -25.87 -7.00 -10.56
C ASN A 84 -27.09 -6.21 -10.03
N GLY A 85 -26.88 -5.32 -9.05
CA GLY A 85 -27.94 -4.46 -8.53
C GLY A 85 -28.37 -3.38 -9.53
N ILE A 86 -27.41 -2.81 -10.27
CA ILE A 86 -27.67 -1.75 -11.26
C ILE A 86 -28.41 -2.26 -12.49
N THR A 87 -28.34 -3.57 -12.79
CA THR A 87 -29.09 -4.19 -13.89
C THR A 87 -30.61 -4.04 -13.73
N SER A 88 -31.09 -3.69 -12.53
CA SER A 88 -32.52 -3.42 -12.24
C SER A 88 -32.89 -1.93 -12.30
N SER A 89 -31.94 -1.04 -12.60
CA SER A 89 -32.13 0.42 -12.64
C SER A 89 -32.10 0.97 -14.07
N THR A 90 -32.72 2.12 -14.29
CA THR A 90 -32.72 2.84 -15.57
C THR A 90 -31.49 3.74 -15.77
N GLU A 91 -30.59 3.80 -14.79
CA GLU A 91 -29.38 4.64 -14.84
C GLU A 91 -28.22 3.91 -15.52
N SER A 92 -27.37 4.66 -16.24
CA SER A 92 -26.18 4.10 -16.88
C SER A 92 -25.06 3.89 -15.84
N PRO A 93 -24.60 2.66 -15.58
CA PRO A 93 -23.47 2.42 -14.69
C PRO A 93 -22.17 3.02 -15.24
N GLY A 94 -21.26 3.40 -14.33
CA GLY A 94 -19.89 3.78 -14.64
C GLY A 94 -18.91 3.28 -13.57
N ILE A 95 -17.68 2.97 -13.99
CA ILE A 95 -16.58 2.61 -13.09
C ILE A 95 -15.46 3.62 -13.28
N LEU A 96 -15.02 4.23 -12.18
CA LEU A 96 -13.85 5.10 -12.16
C LEU A 96 -12.67 4.36 -11.55
N ALA A 97 -11.64 4.11 -12.35
CA ALA A 97 -10.37 3.56 -11.89
C ALA A 97 -9.40 4.71 -11.60
N VAL A 98 -9.01 4.88 -10.33
CA VAL A 98 -8.08 5.92 -9.87
C VAL A 98 -6.81 5.27 -9.35
N ASP A 99 -5.67 5.84 -9.69
CA ASP A 99 -4.36 5.44 -9.16
C ASP A 99 -3.57 6.68 -8.68
N ILE A 100 -2.66 6.49 -7.74
CA ILE A 100 -1.81 7.55 -7.20
C ILE A 100 -0.38 7.33 -7.72
N GLU A 101 0.09 8.28 -8.55
CA GLU A 101 1.46 8.22 -9.06
C GLU A 101 2.47 8.40 -7.93
N LYS A 102 3.49 7.53 -7.86
CA LYS A 102 4.61 7.61 -6.89
C LYS A 102 4.14 7.62 -5.43
N ALA A 103 3.33 6.62 -5.05
CA ALA A 103 2.73 6.55 -3.73
C ALA A 103 3.70 6.36 -2.54
N PHE A 104 5.02 6.29 -2.75
CA PHE A 104 6.05 6.19 -1.71
C PHE A 104 7.39 6.74 -2.21
#